data_AF-A0AAU5VAY2-F1
#
_entry.id   AF-A0AAU5VAY2-F1
#
_cell.length_a   1.000
_cell.length_b   1.000
_cell.length_c   1.000
_cell.angle_alpha   90.00
_cell.angle_beta   90.00
_cell.angle_gamma   90.00
#
_symmetry.space_group_name_H-M   'P 1'
#
loop_
_entity.id
_entity.type
_entity.pdbx_description
1 polymer ?
#
loop_
_entity_poly.entity_id
_entity_poly.type
_entity_poly.pdbx_seq_one_letter_code
_entity_poly.pdbx_strand_id
1 'polypeptide(L)'
;MEVVARCDAERLEVERSRVAPELRERITTPVYSVADRFASWERVVRRMEPGWSFDDFYSISAYENDLDSRDSLEQLMLGLPAEAREGAPAQLLAQLDERFAAASVPDPERSLRAWVRPTKASPEVDLAQWWKRRPLSEPWD
;
A
#
# COMPACT_ATOMS: atom_id res chain seq x y z
N MET A 1 -9.67 5.45 -13.52
CA MET A 1 -8.53 4.67 -14.01
C MET A 1 -7.61 5.50 -14.92
N GLU A 2 -8.14 6.24 -15.90
CA GLU A 2 -7.33 7.05 -16.85
C GLU A 2 -6.37 8.05 -16.19
N VAL A 3 -6.76 8.69 -15.08
CA VAL A 3 -5.88 9.63 -14.36
C VAL A 3 -4.70 8.93 -13.67
N VAL A 4 -4.91 7.74 -13.11
CA VAL A 4 -3.83 6.92 -12.52
C VAL A 4 -2.84 6.49 -13.61
N ALA A 5 -3.37 6.02 -14.75
CA ALA A 5 -2.54 5.64 -15.89
C ALA A 5 -1.72 6.81 -16.44
N ARG A 6 -2.29 8.02 -16.50
CA ARG A 6 -1.56 9.23 -16.89
C ARG A 6 -0.43 9.56 -15.91
N CYS A 7 -0.70 9.54 -14.60
CA CYS A 7 0.33 9.81 -13.60
C CYS A 7 1.46 8.78 -13.62
N ASP A 8 1.15 7.50 -13.82
CA ASP A 8 2.15 6.45 -13.98
C ASP A 8 2.97 6.64 -15.27
N ALA A 9 2.35 7.07 -16.37
CA ALA A 9 3.04 7.36 -17.62
C ALA A 9 4.00 8.56 -17.49
N GLU A 10 3.55 9.66 -16.87
CA GLU A 10 4.39 10.84 -16.59
C GLU A 10 5.59 10.47 -15.70
N ARG A 11 5.36 9.65 -14.66
CA ARG A 11 6.43 9.16 -13.78
C ARG A 11 7.44 8.31 -14.55
N LEU A 12 6.96 7.40 -15.39
CA LEU A 12 7.78 6.52 -16.20
C LEU A 12 8.68 7.31 -17.16
N GLU A 13 8.16 8.38 -17.75
CA GLU A 13 8.94 9.28 -18.60
C GLU A 13 10.07 9.97 -17.82
N VAL A 14 9.77 10.51 -16.64
CA VAL A 14 10.77 11.13 -15.76
C VAL A 14 11.86 10.13 -15.36
N GLU A 15 11.50 8.89 -15.01
CA GLU A 15 12.46 7.86 -14.64
C GLU A 15 13.33 7.45 -15.83
N ARG A 16 12.74 7.25 -17.01
CA ARG A 16 13.48 6.96 -18.26
C ARG A 16 14.43 8.10 -18.65
N SER A 17 14.07 9.35 -18.38
CA SER A 17 14.93 10.51 -18.66
C SER A 17 16.23 10.52 -17.85
N ARG A 18 16.24 9.85 -16.69
CA ARG A 18 17.36 9.84 -15.73
C ARG A 18 18.31 8.64 -15.91
N VAL A 19 17.98 7.69 -16.78
CA VAL A 19 18.79 6.49 -17.01
C VAL A 19 19.45 6.50 -18.38
N ALA A 20 20.56 5.75 -18.47
CA ALA A 20 21.29 5.56 -19.72
C ALA A 20 20.37 4.95 -20.80
N PRO A 21 20.58 5.27 -22.09
CA PRO A 21 19.71 4.83 -23.19
C PRO A 21 19.43 3.33 -23.20
N GLU A 22 20.41 2.51 -22.85
CA GLU A 22 20.35 1.04 -22.85
C GLU A 22 19.41 0.49 -21.75
N LEU A 23 19.18 1.28 -20.70
CA LEU A 23 18.30 0.92 -19.58
C LEU A 23 16.87 1.45 -19.79
N ARG A 24 16.65 2.45 -20.66
CA ARG A 24 15.34 3.09 -20.84
C ARG A 24 14.26 2.10 -21.29
N GLU A 25 14.59 1.27 -22.27
CA GLU A 25 13.65 0.30 -22.84
C GLU A 25 13.31 -0.84 -21.87
N ARG A 26 14.17 -1.07 -20.87
CA ARG A 26 13.97 -2.12 -19.86
C ARG A 26 13.06 -1.69 -18.71
N ILE A 27 12.83 -0.39 -18.54
CA ILE A 27 11.91 0.14 -17.53
C ILE A 27 10.53 0.24 -18.18
N THR A 28 9.63 -0.69 -17.86
CA THR A 28 8.27 -0.75 -18.42
C THR A 28 7.20 -0.21 -17.48
N THR A 29 7.51 -0.13 -16.18
CA THR A 29 6.65 0.43 -15.14
C THR A 29 7.48 1.34 -14.23
N PRO A 30 6.90 2.43 -13.70
CA PRO A 30 7.62 3.30 -12.80
C PRO A 30 7.85 2.61 -11.45
N VAL A 31 8.98 2.91 -10.80
CA VAL A 31 9.36 2.31 -9.50
C VAL A 31 8.30 2.56 -8.40
N TYR A 32 7.54 3.65 -8.52
CA TYR A 32 6.45 4.02 -7.63
C TYR A 32 5.11 4.13 -8.37
N SER A 33 4.77 3.13 -9.18
CA SER A 33 3.46 3.05 -9.84
C SER A 33 2.33 3.12 -8.82
N VAL A 34 1.43 4.06 -9.01
CA VAL A 34 0.20 4.18 -8.23
C VAL A 34 -0.67 2.94 -8.45
N ALA A 35 -0.76 2.45 -9.70
CA ALA A 35 -1.51 1.24 -10.02
C ALA A 35 -0.97 -0.01 -9.30
N ASP A 36 0.35 -0.23 -9.28
CA ASP A 36 0.95 -1.38 -8.61
C ASP A 36 0.73 -1.33 -7.09
N ARG A 37 0.74 -0.12 -6.50
CA ARG A 37 0.45 0.08 -5.08
C ARG A 37 -1.02 -0.20 -4.74
N PHE A 38 -1.96 0.22 -5.59
CA PHE A 38 -3.37 -0.20 -5.47
C PHE A 38 -3.52 -1.71 -5.57
N ALA A 39 -2.84 -2.35 -6.54
CA ALA A 39 -2.90 -3.79 -6.73
C ALA A 39 -2.31 -4.57 -5.54
N SER A 40 -1.22 -4.07 -4.92
CA SER A 40 -0.68 -4.66 -3.69
C SER A 40 -1.67 -4.55 -2.55
N TRP A 41 -2.30 -3.37 -2.38
CA TRP A 41 -3.28 -3.16 -1.32
C TRP A 41 -4.53 -4.04 -1.50
N GLU A 42 -5.06 -4.12 -2.72
CA GLU A 42 -6.18 -5.03 -3.02
C GLU A 42 -5.82 -6.49 -2.76
N ARG A 43 -4.58 -6.91 -3.08
CA ARG A 43 -4.13 -8.28 -2.88
C ARG A 43 -4.13 -8.68 -1.40
N VAL A 44 -3.59 -7.83 -0.51
CA VAL A 44 -3.58 -8.13 0.93
C VAL A 44 -5.00 -8.13 1.49
N VAL A 45 -5.84 -7.16 1.10
CA VAL A 45 -7.25 -7.10 1.53
C VAL A 45 -8.01 -8.36 1.13
N ARG A 46 -7.94 -8.75 -0.16
CA ARG A 46 -8.59 -9.97 -0.65
C ARG A 46 -8.14 -11.24 0.08
N ARG A 47 -6.87 -11.28 0.50
CA ARG A 47 -6.35 -12.43 1.25
C ARG A 47 -6.87 -12.45 2.69
N MET A 48 -7.08 -11.29 3.31
CA MET A 48 -7.60 -11.17 4.67
C MET A 48 -9.12 -11.39 4.76
N GLU A 49 -9.88 -11.05 3.72
CA GLU A 49 -11.35 -11.16 3.69
C GLU A 49 -11.93 -12.52 4.09
N PRO A 50 -11.44 -13.67 3.59
CA PRO A 50 -11.92 -14.98 4.04
C PRO A 50 -11.41 -15.37 5.44
N GLY A 51 -10.51 -14.58 6.03
CA GLY A 51 -9.63 -14.98 7.12
C GLY A 51 -8.47 -15.83 6.60
N TRP A 52 -7.31 -15.71 7.24
CA TRP A 52 -6.18 -16.59 6.94
C TRP A 52 -6.41 -17.96 7.59
N SER A 53 -6.25 -19.03 6.81
CA SER A 53 -6.25 -20.39 7.34
C SER A 53 -4.89 -20.73 7.95
N PHE A 54 -4.83 -21.78 8.78
CA PHE A 54 -3.57 -22.28 9.33
C PHE A 54 -2.55 -22.72 8.27
N ASP A 55 -3.01 -23.04 7.05
CA ASP A 55 -2.14 -23.42 5.93
C ASP A 55 -1.69 -22.21 5.09
N ASP A 56 -2.29 -21.03 5.29
CA ASP A 56 -1.94 -19.80 4.60
C ASP A 56 -0.76 -19.12 5.28
N PHE A 57 0.46 -19.54 4.96
CA PHE A 57 1.65 -18.85 5.47
C PHE A 57 1.76 -17.44 4.86
N TYR A 58 1.85 -16.43 5.72
CA TYR A 58 2.15 -15.06 5.32
C TYR A 58 3.11 -14.41 6.32
N SER A 59 4.38 -14.29 5.97
CA SER A 59 5.37 -13.74 6.92
C SER A 59 4.98 -12.34 7.40
N ILE A 60 5.23 -12.05 8.68
CA ILE A 60 5.00 -10.72 9.27
C ILE A 60 5.72 -9.60 8.50
N SER A 61 6.91 -9.87 7.95
CA SER A 61 7.64 -8.92 7.10
C SER A 61 6.93 -8.65 5.76
N ALA A 62 6.24 -9.63 5.18
CA ALA A 62 5.46 -9.39 3.96
C ALA A 62 4.25 -8.48 4.26
N TYR A 63 3.58 -8.72 5.39
CA TYR A 63 2.48 -7.88 5.86
C TYR A 63 2.94 -6.45 6.18
N GLU A 64 4.08 -6.30 6.87
CA GLU A 64 4.71 -4.99 7.10
C GLU A 64 4.98 -4.23 5.80
N ASN A 65 5.55 -4.90 4.79
CA ASN A 65 5.81 -4.29 3.49
C ASN A 65 4.52 -3.82 2.79
N ASP A 66 3.39 -4.51 2.97
CA ASP A 66 2.10 -4.05 2.45
C ASP A 66 1.59 -2.80 3.16
N LEU A 67 1.73 -2.71 4.50
CA LEU A 67 1.35 -1.51 5.26
C LEU A 67 2.23 -0.31 4.90
N ASP A 68 3.53 -0.53 4.74
CA ASP A 68 4.47 0.48 4.26
C ASP A 68 4.16 0.95 2.83
N SER A 69 3.74 0.01 1.98
CA SER A 69 3.24 0.27 0.64
C SER A 69 1.97 1.11 0.67
N ARG A 70 1.07 0.88 1.64
CA ARG A 70 -0.15 1.65 1.85
C ARG A 70 0.13 3.08 2.33
N ASP A 71 1.11 3.28 3.22
CA ASP A 71 1.58 4.64 3.56
C ASP A 71 2.06 5.38 2.31
N SER A 72 2.86 4.69 1.49
CA SER A 72 3.40 5.27 0.26
C SER A 72 2.28 5.63 -0.72
N LEU A 73 1.24 4.79 -0.81
CA LEU A 73 0.06 5.07 -1.63
C LEU A 73 -0.68 6.33 -1.17
N GLU A 74 -0.80 6.56 0.14
CA GLU A 74 -1.38 7.81 0.66
C GLU A 74 -0.59 9.03 0.19
N GLN A 75 0.74 8.99 0.30
CA GLN A 75 1.61 10.09 -0.13
C GLN A 75 1.53 10.32 -1.64
N LEU A 76 1.45 9.25 -2.43
CA LEU A 76 1.25 9.36 -3.89
C LEU A 76 -0.11 9.97 -4.23
N MET A 77 -1.17 9.56 -3.54
CA MET A 77 -2.51 10.11 -3.70
C MET A 77 -2.57 11.61 -3.38
N LEU A 78 -1.88 12.07 -2.34
CA LEU A 78 -1.77 13.49 -2.00
C LEU A 78 -1.10 14.32 -3.11
N GLY A 79 -0.19 13.70 -3.88
CA GLY A 79 0.47 14.34 -5.03
C GLY A 79 -0.35 14.37 -6.32
N LEU A 80 -1.52 13.70 -6.36
CA LEU A 80 -2.36 13.68 -7.56
C LEU A 80 -3.14 15.00 -7.74
N PRO A 81 -3.56 15.33 -8.98
CA PRO A 81 -4.49 16.44 -9.25
C PRO A 81 -5.76 16.33 -8.40
N ALA A 82 -6.37 17.47 -8.05
CA ALA A 82 -7.53 17.53 -7.15
C ALA A 82 -8.69 16.64 -7.64
N GLU A 83 -8.91 16.61 -8.96
CA GLU A 83 -9.94 15.81 -9.61
C GLU A 83 -9.74 14.30 -9.38
N ALA A 84 -8.49 13.86 -9.24
CA ALA A 84 -8.16 12.47 -8.94
C ALA A 84 -8.30 12.15 -7.43
N ARG A 85 -7.96 13.14 -6.59
CA ARG A 85 -8.04 13.06 -5.12
C ARG A 85 -9.47 13.01 -4.60
N GLU A 86 -10.43 13.50 -5.37
CA GLU A 86 -11.86 13.45 -5.04
C GLU A 86 -12.64 12.46 -5.91
N GLY A 87 -12.00 11.92 -6.94
CA GLY A 87 -12.61 11.05 -7.94
C GLY A 87 -12.53 9.56 -7.62
N ALA A 88 -12.66 8.75 -8.67
CA ALA A 88 -12.67 7.29 -8.58
C ALA A 88 -11.46 6.67 -7.84
N PRO A 89 -10.21 7.17 -7.97
CA PRO A 89 -9.08 6.61 -7.21
C PRO A 89 -9.24 6.75 -5.69
N ALA A 90 -9.73 7.88 -5.21
CA ALA A 90 -9.98 8.09 -3.79
C ALA A 90 -11.13 7.23 -3.27
N GLN A 91 -12.20 7.09 -4.04
CA GLN A 91 -13.30 6.18 -3.72
C GLN A 91 -12.85 4.73 -3.66
N LEU A 92 -12.02 4.29 -4.60
CA LEU A 92 -11.45 2.94 -4.60
C LEU A 92 -10.57 2.71 -3.37
N LEU A 93 -9.71 3.67 -3.02
CA LEU A 93 -8.85 3.56 -1.86
C LEU A 93 -9.66 3.47 -0.57
N ALA A 94 -10.68 4.31 -0.41
CA ALA A 94 -11.58 4.28 0.74
C ALA A 94 -12.32 2.92 0.86
N GLN A 95 -12.79 2.36 -0.26
CA GLN A 95 -13.42 1.02 -0.27
C GLN A 95 -12.45 -0.08 0.15
N LEU A 96 -11.19 -0.03 -0.30
CA LEU A 96 -10.17 -0.99 0.11
C LEU A 96 -9.83 -0.86 1.59
N ASP A 97 -9.74 0.37 2.10
CA ASP A 97 -9.48 0.62 3.53
C ASP A 97 -10.63 0.16 4.42
N GLU A 98 -11.88 0.34 3.98
CA GLU A 98 -13.06 -0.17 4.69
C GLU A 98 -13.06 -1.69 4.73
N ARG A 99 -12.78 -2.35 3.61
CA ARG A 99 -12.67 -3.82 3.52
C ARG A 99 -11.52 -4.34 4.39
N PHE A 100 -10.38 -3.66 4.38
CA PHE A 100 -9.27 -3.96 5.30
C PHE A 100 -9.72 -3.87 6.76
N ALA A 101 -10.39 -2.78 7.14
CA ALA A 101 -10.87 -2.57 8.49
C ALA A 101 -11.88 -3.67 8.91
N ALA A 102 -12.76 -4.09 8.02
CA ALA A 102 -13.71 -5.17 8.26
C ALA A 102 -13.03 -6.55 8.44
N ALA A 103 -11.91 -6.78 7.74
CA ALA A 103 -11.13 -8.02 7.81
C ALA A 103 -10.04 -8.02 8.91
N SER A 104 -10.04 -7.02 9.79
CA SER A 104 -9.03 -6.85 10.84
C SER A 104 -9.66 -6.45 12.17
N VAL A 105 -8.90 -6.57 13.25
CA VAL A 105 -9.28 -6.13 14.60
C VAL A 105 -8.32 -5.06 15.11
N PRO A 106 -8.77 -4.18 16.04
CA PRO A 106 -7.85 -3.28 16.73
C PRO A 106 -6.70 -4.06 17.38
N ASP A 107 -5.50 -3.50 17.32
CA ASP A 107 -4.28 -4.06 17.92
C ASP A 107 -3.83 -3.18 19.12
N PRO A 108 -4.46 -3.31 20.30
CA PRO A 108 -4.07 -2.53 21.47
C PRO A 108 -2.70 -2.92 22.02
N GLU A 109 -2.24 -4.14 21.72
CA GLU A 109 -0.93 -4.68 22.11
C GLU A 109 0.20 -4.14 21.24
N ARG A 110 -0.13 -3.58 20.07
CA ARG A 110 0.80 -2.96 19.13
C ARG A 110 1.84 -3.96 18.64
N SER A 111 1.40 -5.17 18.29
CA SER A 111 2.24 -6.27 17.83
C SER A 111 3.10 -5.89 16.61
N LEU A 112 2.60 -4.96 15.78
CA LEU A 112 3.31 -4.46 14.60
C LEU A 112 4.33 -3.35 14.89
N ARG A 113 4.38 -2.79 16.09
CA ARG A 113 5.23 -1.61 16.39
C ARG A 113 6.71 -1.88 16.21
N ALA A 114 7.17 -3.08 16.56
CA ALA A 114 8.57 -3.48 16.40
C ALA A 114 9.00 -3.57 14.92
N TRP A 115 8.04 -3.65 14.00
CA TRP A 115 8.25 -3.82 12.57
C TRP A 115 8.17 -2.51 11.78
N VAL A 116 7.69 -1.43 12.40
CA VAL A 116 7.73 -0.09 11.79
C VAL A 116 9.18 0.31 11.54
N ARG A 117 9.50 0.66 10.29
CA ARG A 117 10.87 1.05 9.91
C ARG A 117 11.40 2.16 10.81
N PRO A 118 12.66 2.10 11.28
CA PRO A 118 13.24 3.13 12.15
C PRO A 118 13.19 4.54 11.57
N THR A 119 13.29 4.67 10.24
CA THR A 119 13.18 5.95 9.51
C THR A 119 11.77 6.56 9.55
N LYS A 120 10.77 5.76 9.91
CA LYS A 120 9.36 6.12 10.11
C LYS A 120 8.95 5.99 11.58
N ALA A 121 9.90 6.03 12.53
CA ALA A 121 9.63 5.93 13.95
C ALA A 121 8.91 7.19 14.49
N SER A 122 7.76 7.53 13.91
CA SER A 122 6.84 8.52 14.42
C SER A 122 6.25 8.00 15.74
N PRO A 123 5.88 8.90 16.67
CA PRO A 123 5.04 8.58 17.81
C PRO A 123 3.82 7.74 17.41
N GLU A 124 3.32 6.91 18.31
CA GLU A 124 2.15 6.02 18.06
C GLU A 124 0.91 6.79 17.57
N VAL A 125 0.70 8.00 18.11
CA VAL A 125 -0.40 8.88 17.69
C VAL A 125 -0.36 9.18 16.20
N ASP A 126 0.84 9.22 15.62
CA ASP A 126 1.09 9.59 14.22
C ASP A 126 1.10 8.39 13.26
N LEU A 127 1.01 7.16 13.77
CA LEU A 127 0.84 5.99 12.91
C LEU A 127 -0.54 6.02 12.25
N ALA A 128 -0.57 5.72 10.96
CA ALA A 128 -1.81 5.60 10.21
C ALA A 128 -2.68 4.45 10.75
N GLN A 129 -3.99 4.55 10.52
CA GLN A 129 -4.99 3.68 11.15
C GLN A 129 -4.77 2.18 10.86
N TRP A 130 -4.23 1.81 9.70
CA TRP A 130 -3.98 0.42 9.33
C TRP A 130 -2.88 -0.24 10.15
N TRP A 131 -1.91 0.53 10.67
CA TRP A 131 -0.88 0.03 11.58
C TRP A 131 -1.39 -0.28 13.00
N LYS A 132 -2.55 0.27 13.36
CA LYS A 132 -3.19 0.08 14.68
C LYS A 132 -4.14 -1.11 14.69
N ARG A 133 -4.04 -1.97 13.67
CA ARG A 133 -4.92 -3.10 13.43
C ARG A 133 -4.11 -4.31 13.06
N ARG A 134 -4.60 -5.47 13.48
CA ARG A 134 -4.04 -6.77 13.13
C ARG A 134 -5.09 -7.64 12.46
N PRO A 135 -4.68 -8.61 11.64
CA PRO A 135 -5.57 -9.58 11.02
C PRO A 135 -6.35 -10.40 12.06
N LEU A 136 -7.55 -10.87 11.70
CA LEU A 136 -8.41 -11.65 12.61
C LEU A 136 -7.79 -12.95 13.10
N SER A 137 -6.97 -13.57 12.27
CA SER A 137 -6.16 -14.74 12.58
C SER A 137 -4.77 -14.47 12.05
N GLU A 138 -3.74 -14.71 12.84
CA GLU A 138 -2.37 -14.42 12.45
C GLU A 138 -1.79 -15.61 11.66
N PRO A 139 -1.13 -15.38 10.50
CA PRO A 139 -0.63 -16.39 9.57
C PRO A 139 0.90 -16.60 9.71
N TRP A 140 1.51 -15.88 10.65
CA TRP A 140 2.95 -15.81 10.91
C TRP A 140 3.32 -16.40 12.26
N ASP A 141 2.32 -16.82 13.04
CA ASP A 141 2.44 -17.53 14.31
C ASP A 141 2.36 -19.04 14.12
#